data_AF-A0A7V4IW95-F1
#
_entry.id   AF-A0A7V4IW95-F1
#
_cell.length_a   1.000
_cell.length_b   1.000
_cell.length_c   1.000
_cell.angle_alpha   90.00
_cell.angle_beta   90.00
_cell.angle_gamma   90.00
#
_symmetry.space_group_name_H-M   'P 1'
#
loop_
_entity.id
_entity.type
_entity.pdbx_description
1 polymer ?
#
loop_
_entity_poly.entity_id
_entity_poly.type
_entity_poly.pdbx_seq_one_letter_code
_entity_poly.pdbx_strand_id
1 'polypeptide(L)'
;MTQFDGLGMGLHSLSRLSHAKTRSISAENPRGEKGGGAKAAPPVDEHGRPLGAARELGTGWKVRPCISLPPLATETIAEIEGPGAIQHIWITVHPDWWRRLVLRVYWDEEETPSIESPLGDFFVNGWC
;
A
#
# COMPACT_ATOMS: atom_id res chain seq x y z
N MET A 1 -32.72 12.50 5.24
CA MET A 1 -31.53 12.75 4.40
C MET A 1 -30.62 11.56 4.52
N THR A 2 -30.18 10.98 3.40
CA THR A 2 -29.17 9.91 3.43
C THR A 2 -27.86 10.49 3.93
N GLN A 3 -27.25 9.79 4.89
CA GLN A 3 -25.95 10.17 5.44
C GLN A 3 -24.88 10.09 4.34
N PHE A 4 -23.85 10.95 4.42
CA PHE A 4 -22.74 10.90 3.48
C PHE A 4 -21.89 9.65 3.72
N ASP A 5 -21.72 8.82 2.71
CA ASP A 5 -20.94 7.58 2.76
C ASP A 5 -19.42 7.78 2.63
N GLY A 6 -18.98 9.01 2.33
CA GLY A 6 -17.56 9.34 2.17
C GLY A 6 -17.02 9.12 0.74
N LEU A 7 -17.89 8.85 -0.24
CA LEU A 7 -17.56 8.73 -1.65
C LEU A 7 -18.05 9.95 -2.45
N GLY A 8 -17.63 10.10 -3.71
CA GLY A 8 -18.01 11.27 -4.51
C GLY A 8 -17.42 12.57 -3.94
N MET A 9 -16.13 12.54 -3.60
CA MET A 9 -15.39 13.63 -2.97
C MET A 9 -15.15 14.80 -3.95
N GLY A 10 -16.15 15.67 -4.09
CA GLY A 10 -16.08 16.90 -4.88
C GLY A 10 -16.36 18.14 -4.03
N LEU A 11 -16.29 19.33 -4.63
CA LEU A 11 -16.52 20.59 -3.92
C LEU A 11 -17.91 20.67 -3.25
N HIS A 12 -18.93 20.05 -3.85
CA HIS A 12 -20.31 20.03 -3.34
C HIS A 12 -20.49 19.17 -2.08
N SER A 13 -19.58 18.24 -1.80
CA SER A 13 -19.64 17.30 -0.66
C SER A 13 -18.55 17.57 0.40
N LEU A 14 -17.66 18.54 0.16
CA LEU A 14 -16.51 18.83 1.02
C LEU A 14 -16.88 19.15 2.49
N SER A 15 -18.01 19.83 2.72
CA SER A 15 -18.47 20.19 4.06
C SER A 15 -19.24 19.07 4.77
N ARG A 16 -19.52 17.95 4.10
CA ARG A 16 -20.34 16.87 4.65
C ARG A 16 -19.49 15.97 5.55
N LEU A 17 -20.04 15.65 6.72
CA LEU A 17 -19.44 14.66 7.62
C LEU A 17 -19.89 13.26 7.24
N SER A 18 -18.96 12.31 7.28
CA SER A 18 -19.20 10.88 7.06
C SER A 18 -18.79 10.06 8.28
N HIS A 19 -19.42 8.90 8.45
CA HIS A 19 -18.98 7.87 9.39
C HIS A 19 -17.99 6.87 8.78
N ALA A 20 -17.56 7.08 7.53
CA ALA A 20 -16.55 6.27 6.87
C ALA A 20 -15.24 6.27 7.70
N LYS A 21 -14.58 5.13 7.69
CA LYS A 21 -13.29 4.94 8.37
C LYS A 21 -12.19 4.91 7.32
N THR A 22 -11.34 5.92 7.31
CA THR A 22 -10.16 5.93 6.43
C THR A 22 -9.05 5.04 6.99
N ARG A 23 -8.38 4.31 6.12
CA ARG A 23 -7.22 3.47 6.40
C ARG A 23 -6.15 3.74 5.35
N SER A 24 -4.89 3.45 5.68
CA SER A 24 -3.76 3.58 4.76
C SER A 24 -2.84 2.38 4.92
N ILE A 25 -2.80 1.54 3.89
CA ILE A 25 -1.94 0.37 3.82
C ILE A 25 -0.62 0.78 3.17
N SER A 26 0.49 0.36 3.77
CA SER A 26 1.83 0.62 3.26
C SER A 26 2.81 -0.42 3.75
N ALA A 27 4.06 -0.37 3.28
CA ALA A 27 5.12 -1.20 3.84
C ALA A 27 5.32 -0.99 5.36
N GLU A 28 5.00 0.18 5.92
CA GLU A 28 5.09 0.37 7.38
C GLU A 28 3.87 -0.17 8.14
N ASN A 29 2.74 -0.27 7.46
CA ASN A 29 1.45 -0.65 8.04
C ASN A 29 0.69 -1.58 7.07
N PRO A 30 1.15 -2.83 6.89
CA PRO A 30 0.60 -3.72 5.87
C PRO A 30 -0.87 -4.10 6.10
N ARG A 31 -1.38 -3.93 7.32
CA ARG A 31 -2.81 -4.15 7.66
C ARG A 31 -3.63 -2.85 7.71
N GLY A 32 -2.99 -1.70 7.51
CA GLY A 32 -3.66 -0.39 7.53
C GLY A 32 -4.26 0.02 8.88
N GLU A 33 -3.91 -0.66 9.97
CA GLU A 33 -4.51 -0.48 11.29
C GLU A 33 -4.29 0.94 11.85
N LYS A 34 -5.20 1.39 12.72
CA LYS A 34 -5.08 2.70 13.38
C LYS A 34 -3.80 2.71 14.24
N GLY A 35 -2.88 3.62 13.93
CA GLY A 35 -1.60 3.72 14.64
C GLY A 35 -0.64 2.56 14.35
N GLY A 36 -0.86 1.80 13.26
CA GLY A 36 -0.03 0.66 12.88
C GLY A 36 1.27 1.01 12.14
N GLY A 37 1.51 2.28 11.81
CA GLY A 37 2.76 2.72 11.18
C GLY A 37 3.94 2.80 12.14
N ALA A 38 5.16 2.76 11.59
CA ALA A 38 6.42 2.96 12.31
C ALA A 38 6.65 1.95 13.46
N LYS A 39 6.16 0.72 13.27
CA LYS A 39 6.30 -0.37 14.26
C LYS A 39 7.52 -1.26 14.01
N ALA A 40 8.13 -1.18 12.84
CA ALA A 40 9.29 -1.99 12.50
C ALA A 40 10.53 -1.54 13.28
N ALA A 41 11.29 -2.51 13.78
CA ALA A 41 12.62 -2.29 14.34
C ALA A 41 13.69 -2.51 13.24
N PRO A 42 14.82 -1.77 13.27
CA PRO A 42 15.89 -1.98 12.30
C PRO A 42 16.42 -3.41 12.40
N PRO A 43 16.83 -4.03 11.28
CA PRO A 43 17.53 -5.31 11.33
C PRO A 43 18.82 -5.15 12.12
N VAL A 44 19.31 -6.23 12.73
CA VAL A 44 20.54 -6.24 13.53
C VAL A 44 21.57 -7.19 12.91
N ASP A 45 22.86 -6.92 13.15
CA ASP A 45 23.94 -7.85 12.80
C ASP A 45 24.06 -9.01 13.81
N GLU A 46 25.04 -9.90 13.58
CA GLU A 46 25.34 -11.04 14.46
C GLU A 46 25.73 -10.63 15.90
N HIS A 47 26.10 -9.36 16.12
CA HIS A 47 26.44 -8.80 17.42
C HIS A 47 25.30 -7.95 18.02
N GLY A 48 24.12 -7.93 17.40
CA GLY A 48 22.95 -7.18 17.86
C GLY A 48 22.99 -5.67 17.56
N ARG A 49 23.91 -5.20 16.71
CA ARG A 49 24.01 -3.79 16.34
C ARG A 49 22.99 -3.46 15.23
N PRO A 50 22.16 -2.41 15.38
CA PRO A 50 21.22 -2.00 14.33
C PRO A 50 21.92 -1.69 13.00
N LEU A 51 21.28 -2.08 11.90
CA LEU A 51 21.75 -1.91 10.52
C LEU A 51 20.81 -1.05 9.68
N GLY A 52 21.30 -0.63 8.52
CA GLY A 52 20.52 0.12 7.53
C GLY A 52 20.44 1.63 7.81
N ALA A 53 19.58 2.31 7.04
CA ALA A 53 19.45 3.76 7.09
C ALA A 53 18.82 4.26 8.41
N ALA A 54 17.97 3.45 9.04
CA ALA A 54 17.26 3.81 10.27
C ALA A 54 17.93 3.28 11.56
N ARG A 55 19.19 2.83 11.49
CA ARG A 55 19.92 2.19 12.59
C ARG A 55 20.02 3.05 13.88
N GLU A 56 20.05 4.37 13.73
CA GLU A 56 20.15 5.35 14.84
C GLU A 56 18.77 5.89 15.27
N LEU A 57 17.70 5.56 14.54
CA LEU A 57 16.35 6.09 14.76
C LEU A 57 15.44 5.08 15.47
N GLY A 58 15.41 3.83 14.99
CA GLY A 58 14.63 2.76 15.60
C GLY A 58 13.11 2.87 15.41
N THR A 59 12.38 2.10 16.23
CA THR A 59 10.91 2.07 16.26
C THR A 59 10.32 3.45 16.55
N GLY A 60 9.23 3.80 15.85
CA GLY A 60 8.65 5.15 15.87
C GLY A 60 9.04 6.00 14.64
N TRP A 61 10.06 5.58 13.89
CA TRP A 61 10.45 6.13 12.60
C TRP A 61 10.14 5.19 11.43
N LYS A 62 10.37 5.66 10.20
CA LYS A 62 10.17 4.87 8.97
C LYS A 62 11.35 3.94 8.72
N VAL A 63 11.26 2.72 9.23
CA VAL A 63 12.31 1.68 9.19
C VAL A 63 12.14 0.71 8.01
N ARG A 64 10.90 0.41 7.61
CA ARG A 64 10.47 -0.44 6.50
C ARG A 64 9.76 0.41 5.43
N PRO A 65 10.51 1.15 4.59
CA PRO A 65 9.93 2.09 3.65
C PRO A 65 9.30 1.45 2.41
N CYS A 66 9.65 0.20 2.10
CA CYS A 66 9.24 -0.53 0.91
C CYS A 66 9.05 -2.03 1.19
N ILE A 67 8.50 -2.75 0.22
CA ILE A 67 8.40 -4.21 0.21
C ILE A 67 9.52 -4.73 -0.68
N SER A 68 10.22 -5.77 -0.22
CA SER A 68 11.21 -6.49 -1.02
C SER A 68 10.50 -7.61 -1.77
N LEU A 69 10.63 -7.63 -3.10
CA LEU A 69 10.03 -8.65 -3.96
C LEU A 69 11.14 -9.45 -4.65
N PRO A 70 11.32 -10.74 -4.31
CA PRO A 70 12.28 -11.60 -4.99
C PRO A 70 11.92 -11.86 -6.47
N PRO A 71 12.88 -12.26 -7.31
CA PRO A 71 12.59 -12.67 -8.68
C PRO A 71 11.56 -13.79 -8.74
N LEU A 72 10.59 -13.68 -9.65
CA LEU A 72 9.52 -14.67 -9.89
C LEU A 72 8.59 -14.94 -8.69
N ALA A 73 8.70 -14.14 -7.62
CA ALA A 73 7.79 -14.23 -6.48
C ALA A 73 6.52 -13.41 -6.70
N THR A 74 5.51 -13.69 -5.87
CA THR A 74 4.29 -12.88 -5.74
C THR A 74 4.16 -12.48 -4.28
N GLU A 75 3.85 -11.21 -4.02
CA GLU A 75 3.69 -10.66 -2.68
C GLU A 75 2.37 -9.91 -2.57
N THR A 76 1.63 -10.15 -1.49
CA THR A 76 0.40 -9.42 -1.18
C THR A 76 0.75 -8.06 -0.57
N ILE A 77 0.49 -6.99 -1.32
CA ILE A 77 0.79 -5.61 -0.88
C ILE A 77 -0.35 -4.96 -0.09
N ALA A 78 -1.57 -5.48 -0.23
CA ALA A 78 -2.74 -5.08 0.52
C ALA A 78 -3.75 -6.24 0.59
N GLU A 79 -4.29 -6.46 1.78
CA GLU A 79 -5.38 -7.41 2.06
C GLU A 79 -6.42 -6.63 2.87
N ILE A 80 -7.66 -6.57 2.39
CA ILE A 80 -8.70 -5.69 2.95
C ILE A 80 -9.96 -6.50 3.21
N GLU A 81 -10.30 -6.67 4.49
CA GLU A 81 -11.53 -7.34 4.88
C GLU A 81 -12.71 -6.36 4.95
N GLY A 82 -13.85 -6.79 4.42
CA GLY A 82 -15.12 -6.07 4.47
C GLY A 82 -15.29 -5.00 3.40
N PRO A 83 -16.46 -4.32 3.38
CA PRO A 83 -16.79 -3.36 2.34
C PRO A 83 -15.95 -2.08 2.44
N GLY A 84 -15.53 -1.57 1.28
CA GLY A 84 -14.76 -0.34 1.21
C GLY A 84 -14.57 0.15 -0.22
N ALA A 85 -13.82 1.24 -0.37
CA ALA A 85 -13.42 1.76 -1.68
C ALA A 85 -11.97 2.22 -1.62
N ILE A 86 -11.17 1.76 -2.60
CA ILE A 86 -9.82 2.28 -2.80
C ILE A 86 -9.94 3.64 -3.49
N GLN A 87 -9.58 4.71 -2.77
CA GLN A 87 -9.67 6.08 -3.29
C GLN A 87 -8.32 6.64 -3.78
N HIS A 88 -7.20 6.01 -3.39
CA HIS A 88 -5.87 6.49 -3.74
C HIS A 88 -4.87 5.33 -3.71
N ILE A 89 -4.11 5.17 -4.79
CA ILE A 89 -2.97 4.25 -4.89
C ILE A 89 -1.76 5.08 -5.30
N TRP A 90 -0.65 4.90 -4.57
CA TRP A 90 0.64 5.46 -4.94
C TRP A 90 1.71 4.38 -4.79
N ILE A 91 2.46 4.15 -5.86
CA ILE A 91 3.55 3.17 -5.93
C ILE A 91 4.69 3.80 -6.73
N THR A 92 5.93 3.53 -6.33
CA THR A 92 7.12 3.89 -7.10
C THR A 92 8.07 2.70 -7.19
N VAL A 93 8.66 2.51 -8.35
CA VAL A 93 9.68 1.49 -8.66
C VAL A 93 10.67 2.07 -9.67
N HIS A 94 11.85 1.45 -9.82
CA HIS A 94 12.76 1.83 -10.89
C HIS A 94 12.12 1.57 -12.27
N PRO A 95 12.28 2.47 -13.27
CA PRO A 95 11.62 2.36 -14.57
C PRO A 95 11.79 1.01 -15.27
N ASP A 96 12.97 0.40 -15.21
CA ASP A 96 13.24 -0.94 -15.77
C ASP A 96 12.24 -2.03 -15.32
N TRP A 97 11.53 -1.82 -14.22
CA TRP A 97 10.55 -2.77 -13.67
C TRP A 97 9.10 -2.52 -14.09
N TRP A 98 8.77 -1.42 -14.75
CA TRP A 98 7.39 -1.06 -15.08
C TRP A 98 6.64 -2.15 -15.84
N ARG A 99 7.29 -2.80 -16.81
CA ARG A 99 6.70 -3.92 -17.57
C ARG A 99 7.16 -5.31 -17.13
N ARG A 100 7.91 -5.40 -16.03
CA ARG A 100 8.41 -6.65 -15.45
C ARG A 100 7.69 -7.04 -14.15
N LEU A 101 6.96 -6.09 -13.56
CA LEU A 101 6.07 -6.31 -12.42
C LEU A 101 4.63 -6.32 -12.92
N VAL A 102 3.84 -7.27 -12.42
CA VAL A 102 2.41 -7.40 -12.71
C VAL A 102 1.62 -7.03 -11.45
N LEU A 103 0.71 -6.07 -11.56
CA LEU A 103 -0.26 -5.76 -10.52
C LEU A 103 -1.49 -6.64 -10.74
N ARG A 104 -1.91 -7.33 -9.68
CA ARG A 104 -3.15 -8.11 -9.63
C ARG A 104 -4.06 -7.57 -8.55
N VAL A 105 -5.35 -7.41 -8.88
CA VAL A 105 -6.38 -7.01 -7.92
C VAL A 105 -7.54 -7.98 -8.04
N TYR A 106 -7.98 -8.46 -6.87
CA TYR A 106 -9.05 -9.43 -6.70
C TYR A 106 -10.13 -8.78 -5.83
N TRP A 107 -11.40 -8.96 -6.19
CA TRP A 107 -12.54 -8.49 -5.41
C TRP A 107 -13.36 -9.66 -4.88
N ASP A 108 -13.94 -9.51 -3.69
CA ASP A 108 -14.93 -10.43 -3.13
C ASP A 108 -14.54 -11.92 -3.20
N GLU A 109 -13.29 -12.23 -2.84
CA GLU A 109 -12.71 -13.60 -2.79
C GLU A 109 -12.69 -14.34 -4.14
N GLU A 110 -12.75 -13.62 -5.27
CA GLU A 110 -12.67 -14.24 -6.59
C GLU A 110 -11.33 -14.95 -6.84
N GLU A 111 -11.35 -16.09 -7.53
CA GLU A 111 -10.14 -16.85 -7.86
C GLU A 111 -9.32 -16.21 -9.00
N THR A 112 -9.98 -15.46 -9.88
CA THR A 112 -9.36 -14.84 -11.07
C THR A 112 -9.31 -13.33 -10.90
N PRO A 113 -8.16 -12.66 -11.11
CA PRO A 113 -8.06 -11.23 -10.84
C PRO A 113 -8.92 -10.41 -11.81
N SER A 114 -9.77 -9.53 -11.28
CA SER A 114 -10.49 -8.51 -12.06
C SER A 114 -9.57 -7.49 -12.74
N ILE A 115 -8.38 -7.25 -12.16
CA ILE A 115 -7.34 -6.41 -12.77
C ILE A 115 -6.05 -7.21 -12.80
N GLU A 116 -5.51 -7.46 -13.99
CA GLU A 116 -4.17 -8.01 -14.19
C GLU A 116 -3.47 -7.23 -15.31
N SER A 117 -2.44 -6.47 -14.94
CA SER A 117 -1.73 -5.60 -15.88
C SER A 117 -0.28 -5.35 -15.43
N PRO A 118 0.67 -5.14 -16.34
CA PRO A 118 1.97 -4.60 -15.95
C PRO A 118 1.81 -3.31 -15.13
N LEU A 119 2.64 -3.15 -14.08
CA LEU A 119 2.51 -2.06 -13.13
C LEU A 119 2.58 -0.69 -13.81
N GLY A 120 3.50 -0.51 -14.76
CA GLY A 120 3.60 0.71 -15.55
C GLY A 120 2.36 1.00 -16.37
N ASP A 121 1.88 0.01 -17.11
CA ASP A 121 0.72 0.12 -18.01
C ASP A 121 -0.54 0.52 -17.22
N PHE A 122 -0.76 -0.03 -16.01
CA PHE A 122 -1.84 0.39 -15.11
C PHE A 122 -1.80 1.88 -14.76
N PHE A 123 -0.59 2.44 -14.59
CA PHE A 123 -0.36 3.86 -14.33
C PHE A 123 -0.09 4.69 -15.60
N VAL A 124 -0.40 4.18 -16.79
CA VAL A 124 -0.24 4.88 -18.08
C VAL A 124 1.24 5.19 -18.40
N ASN A 125 2.17 4.35 -17.92
CA ASN A 125 3.61 4.41 -18.22
C ASN A 125 4.01 3.20 -19.08
N GLY A 126 3.66 3.23 -20.37
CA GLY A 126 3.82 2.07 -21.27
C GLY A 126 5.20 1.90 -21.94
N TRP A 127 6.15 2.81 -21.69
CA TRP A 127 7.45 2.83 -22.36
C TRP A 127 8.62 2.92 -21.36
N CYS A 128 9.44 1.87 -21.32
CA CYS A 128 10.76 1.81 -20.69
C CYS A 128 11.53 0.57 -21.17
#